data_AF-T1L5M6-F1
#
_entry.id   AF-T1L5M6-F1
#
_cell.length_a   1.000
_cell.length_b   1.000
_cell.length_c   1.000
_cell.angle_alpha   90.00
_cell.angle_beta   90.00
_cell.angle_gamma   90.00
#
_symmetry.space_group_name_H-M   'P 1'
#
loop_
_entity.id
_entity.type
_entity.pdbx_description
1 polymer ?
#
loop_
_entity_poly.entity_id
_entity_poly.type
_entity_poly.pdbx_seq_one_letter_code
_entity_poly.pdbx_strand_id
1 'polypeptide(L)'
;MLLNELPGDCLLSILDYIQDIKDLINLFKGKVCRQILYYFTFIVYAIAEFAYSHDGKAPIGDMIKLIRGIIFDCDYHLDFGCIPENANLEMLSTGYIYPNISGIYGNVKQLHLWNTNLGLFKCAAHRFPNLERLKIYATEDLREEYSDAPVLANLKILEMGLPLIDCVGTCCSFKFMDGCSALQSAHIRIDSSRITFNRMINYQSSEWIELPRCMSKYPNLKHLAIRGTYLKDVTIKQLILILPKLTLLDVRKSYGVTQEAADHVQDYCKRYGRSIKFYFKRDDKQIEADWPQSLNPWKKVCRGFDFMEHCFFKSFYQLPNFLDPVDD
;
A
#
# COMPACT_ATOMS: atom_id res chain seq x y z
N MET A 1 41.55 15.82 -4.92
CA MET A 1 40.55 15.61 -3.85
C MET A 1 39.83 14.33 -4.18
N LEU A 2 39.89 13.35 -3.29
CA LEU A 2 39.17 12.10 -3.47
C LEU A 2 37.69 12.35 -3.17
N LEU A 3 36.77 11.66 -3.87
CA LEU A 3 35.33 11.90 -3.72
C LEU A 3 34.84 11.72 -2.27
N ASN A 4 35.51 10.84 -1.55
CA ASN A 4 35.35 10.49 -0.14
C ASN A 4 35.89 11.55 0.85
N GLU A 5 36.40 12.67 0.36
CA GLU A 5 36.83 13.82 1.18
C GLU A 5 35.87 15.02 1.06
N LEU A 6 34.79 14.89 0.27
CA LEU A 6 33.79 15.94 0.10
C LEU A 6 32.76 15.92 1.24
N PRO A 7 32.28 17.10 1.70
CA PRO A 7 31.10 17.22 2.54
C PRO A 7 29.88 16.58 1.87
N GLY A 8 29.00 15.95 2.67
CA GLY A 8 27.81 15.22 2.18
C GLY A 8 26.93 16.05 1.24
N ASP A 9 26.76 17.34 1.53
CA ASP A 9 25.93 18.27 0.75
C ASP A 9 26.51 18.52 -0.66
N CYS A 10 27.85 18.56 -0.78
CA CYS A 10 28.51 18.69 -2.08
C CYS A 10 28.42 17.40 -2.90
N LEU A 11 28.40 16.24 -2.23
CA LEU A 11 28.28 14.93 -2.84
C LEU A 11 26.89 14.74 -3.46
N LEU A 12 25.84 15.22 -2.78
CA LEU A 12 24.47 15.24 -3.30
C LEU A 12 24.34 16.12 -4.55
N SER A 13 24.87 17.36 -4.51
CA SER A 13 24.84 18.24 -5.69
C SER A 13 25.59 17.67 -6.90
N ILE A 14 26.65 16.89 -6.68
CA ILE A 14 27.38 16.20 -7.76
C ILE A 14 26.56 15.03 -8.30
N LEU A 15 25.90 14.25 -7.43
CA LEU A 15 25.06 13.12 -7.83
C LEU A 15 23.80 13.56 -8.59
N ASP A 16 23.21 14.70 -8.23
CA ASP A 16 22.07 15.31 -8.93
C ASP A 16 22.41 15.74 -10.36
N TYR A 17 23.68 16.05 -10.64
CA TYR A 17 24.16 16.43 -11.97
C TYR A 17 24.51 15.23 -12.88
N ILE A 18 24.63 14.03 -12.32
CA ILE A 18 25.01 12.84 -13.11
C ILE A 18 23.73 12.19 -13.66
N GLN A 19 23.38 12.59 -14.88
CA GLN A 19 22.22 12.05 -15.61
C GLN A 19 22.53 10.73 -16.34
N ASP A 20 23.81 10.39 -16.54
CA ASP A 20 24.24 9.18 -17.23
C ASP A 20 24.88 8.17 -16.27
N ILE A 21 24.30 6.96 -16.25
CA ILE A 21 24.78 5.81 -15.47
C ILE A 21 26.23 5.44 -15.79
N LYS A 22 26.73 5.72 -17.01
CA LYS A 22 28.11 5.44 -17.42
C LYS A 22 29.12 6.34 -16.72
N ASP A 23 28.80 7.61 -16.54
CA ASP A 23 29.68 8.58 -15.85
C ASP A 23 29.76 8.28 -14.37
N LEU A 24 28.64 7.81 -13.80
CA LEU A 24 28.57 7.37 -12.41
C LEU A 24 29.38 6.07 -12.20
N ILE A 25 29.30 5.11 -13.11
CA ILE A 25 30.13 3.89 -13.10
C ILE A 25 31.62 4.26 -13.19
N ASN A 26 31.98 5.24 -14.03
CA ASN A 26 33.36 5.69 -14.18
C ASN A 26 33.91 6.34 -12.90
N LEU A 27 33.09 7.06 -12.15
CA LEU A 27 33.44 7.70 -10.87
C LEU A 27 33.92 6.70 -9.81
N PHE A 28 33.34 5.49 -9.80
CA PHE A 28 33.60 4.46 -8.78
C PHE A 28 34.45 3.29 -9.27
N LYS A 29 35.03 3.34 -10.48
CA LYS A 29 35.90 2.29 -11.06
C LYS A 29 37.12 1.90 -10.21
N GLY A 30 37.42 2.59 -9.11
CA GLY A 30 38.53 2.29 -8.21
C GLY A 30 38.35 1.07 -7.29
N LYS A 31 37.12 0.63 -6.97
CA LYS A 31 36.82 -0.58 -6.18
C LYS A 31 35.30 -0.79 -6.19
N VAL A 32 34.75 -1.46 -7.21
CA VAL A 32 33.31 -1.74 -7.26
C VAL A 32 33.02 -3.22 -7.48
N CYS A 33 32.49 -3.84 -6.42
CA CYS A 33 31.86 -5.15 -6.43
C CYS A 33 30.51 -5.07 -7.17
N ARG A 34 30.13 -6.10 -7.92
CA ARG A 34 28.87 -6.17 -8.70
C ARG A 34 27.59 -5.83 -7.91
N GLN A 35 27.63 -5.89 -6.57
CA GLN A 35 26.57 -5.41 -5.67
C GLN A 35 26.21 -3.93 -5.91
N ILE A 36 27.22 -3.07 -6.09
CA ILE A 36 27.07 -1.60 -6.09
C ILE A 36 26.25 -1.11 -7.31
N LEU A 37 26.33 -1.79 -8.45
CA LEU A 37 25.56 -1.42 -9.65
C LEU A 37 24.04 -1.59 -9.46
N TYR A 38 23.62 -2.51 -8.58
CA TYR A 38 22.21 -2.72 -8.24
C TYR A 38 21.66 -1.61 -7.32
N TYR A 39 22.51 -1.04 -6.46
CA TYR A 39 22.18 0.05 -5.54
C TYR A 39 21.98 1.42 -6.24
N PHE A 40 22.57 1.63 -7.42
CA PHE A 40 22.69 2.98 -7.99
C PHE A 40 21.52 3.46 -8.86
N THR A 41 20.66 2.57 -9.37
CA THR A 41 19.44 3.00 -10.12
C THR A 41 18.44 3.77 -9.25
N PHE A 42 18.61 3.75 -7.93
CA PHE A 42 17.66 4.23 -6.93
C PHE A 42 18.15 5.45 -6.12
N ILE A 43 19.45 5.79 -6.22
CA ILE A 43 20.06 6.94 -5.52
C ILE A 43 19.56 8.29 -6.06
N VAL A 44 19.01 8.34 -7.29
CA VAL A 44 18.35 9.55 -7.85
C VAL A 44 17.10 9.97 -7.06
N TYR A 45 16.55 9.10 -6.21
CA TYR A 45 15.37 9.38 -5.38
C TYR A 45 15.67 9.40 -3.87
N ALA A 46 16.95 9.29 -3.48
CA ALA A 46 17.32 8.96 -2.10
C ALA A 46 16.59 7.71 -1.58
N ILE A 47 16.30 6.74 -2.45
CA ILE A 47 15.71 5.44 -2.07
C ILE A 47 16.80 4.38 -2.22
N ALA A 48 16.83 3.39 -1.33
CA ALA A 48 17.74 2.25 -1.43
C ALA A 48 16.96 0.94 -1.45
N GLU A 49 17.32 0.06 -2.39
CA GLU A 49 16.78 -1.30 -2.45
C GLU A 49 17.86 -2.30 -2.02
N PHE A 50 17.55 -3.14 -1.05
CA PHE A 50 18.44 -4.16 -0.50
C PHE A 50 17.92 -5.56 -0.83
N ALA A 51 18.71 -6.30 -1.62
CA ALA A 51 18.66 -7.76 -1.71
C ALA A 51 19.86 -8.29 -0.89
N TYR A 52 19.63 -9.23 0.03
CA TYR A 52 20.58 -9.61 1.08
C TYR A 52 22.07 -9.73 0.64
N SER A 53 22.99 -9.21 1.46
CA SER A 53 24.42 -9.55 1.42
C SER A 53 24.72 -10.59 2.50
N HIS A 54 25.27 -11.75 2.11
CA HIS A 54 25.61 -12.84 3.04
C HIS A 54 26.69 -12.50 4.08
N ASP A 55 27.37 -11.37 3.95
CA ASP A 55 28.42 -10.95 4.86
C ASP A 55 28.07 -9.60 5.51
N GLY A 56 27.70 -9.66 6.79
CA GLY A 56 27.53 -8.48 7.62
C GLY A 56 28.79 -7.62 7.62
N LYS A 57 28.60 -6.29 7.69
CA LYS A 57 29.59 -5.19 7.66
C LYS A 57 29.77 -4.45 6.33
N ALA A 58 28.70 -4.26 5.55
CA ALA A 58 28.71 -3.11 4.64
C ALA A 58 28.65 -1.80 5.48
N PRO A 59 29.45 -0.77 5.17
CA PRO A 59 29.41 0.53 5.87
C PRO A 59 28.20 1.32 5.35
N ILE A 60 26.99 0.86 5.66
CA ILE A 60 25.73 1.49 5.22
C ILE A 60 25.33 2.61 6.19
N GLY A 61 25.98 2.74 7.35
CA GLY A 61 25.57 3.65 8.43
C GLY A 61 25.49 5.12 8.02
N ASP A 62 26.43 5.61 7.21
CA ASP A 62 26.41 7.01 6.78
C ASP A 62 25.57 7.24 5.53
N MET A 63 25.44 6.24 4.65
CA MET A 63 24.52 6.32 3.50
C MET A 63 23.05 6.26 3.92
N ILE A 64 22.70 5.44 4.93
CA ILE A 64 21.33 5.36 5.45
C ILE A 64 20.84 6.74 5.87
N LYS A 65 21.68 7.57 6.50
CA LYS A 65 21.30 8.92 6.93
C LYS A 65 20.85 9.83 5.78
N LEU A 66 21.24 9.56 4.53
CA LEU A 66 20.86 10.36 3.36
C LEU A 66 19.65 9.79 2.63
N ILE A 67 19.16 8.61 3.03
CA ILE A 67 18.10 7.87 2.35
C ILE A 67 16.74 8.20 2.99
N ARG A 68 15.80 8.62 2.13
CA ARG A 68 14.39 8.85 2.47
C ARG A 68 13.52 7.61 2.33
N GLY A 69 13.89 6.65 1.50
CA GLY A 69 13.12 5.42 1.33
C GLY A 69 13.94 4.14 1.31
N ILE A 70 13.47 3.07 1.95
CA ILE A 70 14.17 1.79 1.94
C ILE A 70 13.23 0.66 1.51
N ILE A 71 13.65 -0.12 0.52
CA ILE A 71 12.98 -1.34 0.07
C ILE A 71 13.84 -2.55 0.42
N PHE A 72 13.33 -3.42 1.28
CA PHE A 72 13.85 -4.76 1.48
C PHE A 72 13.01 -5.77 0.72
N ASP A 73 13.69 -6.77 0.17
CA ASP A 73 13.05 -7.86 -0.55
C ASP A 73 12.08 -8.64 0.37
N CYS A 74 10.95 -9.06 -0.20
CA CYS A 74 9.73 -9.48 0.51
C CYS A 74 9.84 -10.81 1.26
N ASP A 75 10.89 -11.59 0.97
CA ASP A 75 11.15 -12.88 1.61
C ASP A 75 12.02 -12.77 2.87
N TYR A 76 12.45 -11.55 3.26
CA TYR A 76 13.47 -11.37 4.28
C TYR A 76 13.01 -10.51 5.45
N HIS A 77 13.52 -10.87 6.63
CA HIS A 77 13.27 -10.15 7.88
C HIS A 77 14.24 -8.98 8.02
N LEU A 78 13.70 -7.82 8.32
CA LEU A 78 14.50 -6.66 8.70
C LEU A 78 14.80 -6.74 10.20
N ASP A 79 16.08 -6.85 10.55
CA ASP A 79 16.51 -6.54 11.91
C ASP A 79 16.59 -5.02 12.05
N PHE A 80 15.57 -4.42 12.66
CA PHE A 80 15.52 -2.99 12.93
C PHE A 80 16.61 -2.52 13.89
N GLY A 81 17.26 -3.44 14.64
CA GLY A 81 18.49 -3.12 15.38
C GLY A 81 19.64 -2.67 14.45
N CYS A 82 19.55 -2.98 13.15
CA CYS A 82 20.48 -2.54 12.12
C CYS A 82 20.08 -1.23 11.43
N ILE A 83 18.87 -0.71 11.65
CA ILE A 83 18.46 0.61 11.13
C ILE A 83 18.77 1.64 12.23
N PRO A 84 19.87 2.40 12.12
CA PRO A 84 20.10 3.51 13.04
C PRO A 84 18.93 4.49 12.94
N GLU A 85 18.62 5.20 14.03
CA GLU A 85 17.63 6.28 14.02
C GLU A 85 17.95 7.25 12.87
N ASN A 86 17.20 7.12 11.78
CA ASN A 86 17.40 7.89 10.57
C ASN A 86 16.30 8.93 10.50
N ALA A 87 16.66 10.17 10.83
CA ALA A 87 15.74 11.30 10.77
C ALA A 87 15.20 11.55 9.35
N ASN A 88 15.86 11.08 8.30
CA ASN A 88 15.42 11.32 6.93
C ASN A 88 14.50 10.21 6.39
N LEU A 89 14.32 9.09 7.10
CA LEU A 89 13.53 7.96 6.60
C LEU A 89 12.02 8.29 6.59
N GLU A 90 11.46 8.42 5.39
CA GLU A 90 10.04 8.69 5.14
C GLU A 90 9.28 7.48 4.60
N MET A 91 9.96 6.53 3.97
CA MET A 91 9.34 5.42 3.27
C MET A 91 10.03 4.09 3.61
N LEU A 92 9.27 3.08 4.01
CA LEU A 92 9.81 1.77 4.37
C LEU A 92 9.00 0.64 3.75
N SER A 93 9.68 -0.29 3.09
CA SER A 93 9.09 -1.49 2.51
C SER A 93 9.87 -2.68 3.02
N THR A 94 9.19 -3.64 3.64
CA THR A 94 9.80 -4.83 4.20
C THR A 94 8.83 -6.00 4.17
N GLY A 95 9.33 -7.22 4.34
CA GLY A 95 8.49 -8.36 4.64
C GLY A 95 7.85 -8.18 6.02
N TYR A 96 8.61 -8.52 7.05
CA TYR A 96 8.08 -8.70 8.39
C TYR A 96 8.57 -7.63 9.37
N ILE A 97 7.67 -7.17 10.26
CA ILE A 97 8.03 -6.35 11.42
C ILE A 97 7.90 -7.17 12.70
N TYR A 98 8.97 -7.19 13.49
CA TYR A 98 8.93 -7.80 14.82
C TYR A 98 8.10 -6.94 15.80
N PRO A 99 7.27 -7.55 16.65
CA PRO A 99 6.51 -6.82 17.68
C PRO A 99 7.38 -5.99 18.64
N ASN A 100 8.64 -6.38 18.83
CA ASN A 100 9.59 -5.79 19.77
C ASN A 100 10.64 -4.88 19.11
N ILE A 101 10.35 -4.34 17.91
CA ILE A 101 11.25 -3.34 17.31
C ILE A 101 11.55 -2.20 18.27
N SER A 102 12.81 -1.77 18.30
CA SER A 102 13.28 -0.65 19.12
C SER A 102 13.24 0.67 18.32
N GLY A 103 13.22 1.83 18.99
CA GLY A 103 13.16 3.15 18.35
C GLY A 103 11.75 3.65 17.98
N ILE A 104 11.63 4.92 17.58
CA ILE A 104 10.39 5.51 17.05
C ILE A 104 10.68 5.97 15.62
N TYR A 105 9.91 5.46 14.66
CA TYR A 105 10.02 5.78 13.24
C TYR A 105 9.09 6.94 12.89
N GLY A 106 9.28 8.06 13.58
CA GLY A 106 8.37 9.22 13.54
C GLY A 106 8.27 9.90 12.17
N ASN A 107 9.31 9.79 11.33
CA ASN A 107 9.31 10.45 10.02
C ASN A 107 8.75 9.57 8.90
N VAL A 108 8.51 8.28 9.17
CA VAL A 108 7.96 7.34 8.19
C VAL A 108 6.49 7.65 7.93
N LYS A 109 6.20 8.05 6.70
CA LYS A 109 4.86 8.36 6.17
C LYS A 109 4.29 7.23 5.32
N GLN A 110 5.14 6.39 4.71
CA GLN A 110 4.70 5.26 3.89
C GLN A 110 5.31 3.95 4.38
N LEU A 111 4.46 2.97 4.63
CA LEU A 111 4.87 1.65 5.08
C LEU A 111 4.25 0.57 4.18
N HIS A 112 5.10 -0.29 3.64
CA HIS A 112 4.71 -1.47 2.89
C HIS A 112 5.20 -2.74 3.60
N LEU A 113 4.26 -3.60 3.97
CA LEU A 113 4.51 -4.84 4.68
C LEU A 113 4.03 -6.03 3.86
N TRP A 114 4.94 -6.99 3.66
CA TRP A 114 4.65 -8.23 2.96
C TRP A 114 4.71 -9.43 3.90
N ASN A 115 3.73 -10.33 3.84
CA ASN A 115 3.64 -11.43 4.79
C ASN A 115 3.55 -10.95 6.26
N THR A 116 2.75 -9.91 6.50
CA THR A 116 2.43 -9.42 7.86
C THR A 116 0.92 -9.26 7.97
N ASN A 117 0.32 -9.79 9.05
CA ASN A 117 -1.09 -9.55 9.34
C ASN A 117 -1.30 -8.31 10.23
N LEU A 118 -2.54 -7.85 10.34
CA LEU A 118 -2.88 -6.66 11.14
C LEU A 118 -2.62 -6.85 12.63
N GLY A 119 -2.77 -8.07 13.15
CA GLY A 119 -2.52 -8.39 14.56
C GLY A 119 -1.06 -8.17 14.95
N LEU A 120 -0.13 -8.61 14.10
CA LEU A 120 1.31 -8.39 14.28
C LEU A 120 1.67 -6.91 14.12
N PHE A 121 1.14 -6.27 13.07
CA PHE A 121 1.40 -4.85 12.85
C PHE A 121 0.91 -3.99 14.01
N LYS A 122 -0.23 -4.34 14.62
CA LYS A 122 -0.77 -3.64 15.79
C LYS A 122 0.27 -3.48 16.91
N CYS A 123 1.04 -4.52 17.20
CA CYS A 123 2.07 -4.46 18.24
C CYS A 123 3.16 -3.43 17.94
N ALA A 124 3.45 -3.19 16.66
CA ALA A 124 4.45 -2.23 16.20
C ALA A 124 3.87 -0.86 15.80
N ALA A 125 2.54 -0.72 15.69
CA ALA A 125 1.90 0.47 15.11
C ALA A 125 2.25 1.78 15.84
N HIS A 126 2.40 1.73 17.17
CA HIS A 126 2.80 2.88 17.99
C HIS A 126 4.18 3.46 17.63
N ARG A 127 4.98 2.72 16.85
CA ARG A 127 6.31 3.12 16.36
C ARG A 127 6.24 4.00 15.11
N PHE A 128 5.08 4.09 14.46
CA PHE A 128 4.85 4.83 13.21
C PHE A 128 3.74 5.89 13.39
N PRO A 129 3.92 6.91 14.25
CA PRO A 129 2.85 7.84 14.63
C PRO A 129 2.36 8.75 13.48
N ASN A 130 3.20 9.00 12.46
CA ASN A 130 2.89 9.90 11.35
C ASN A 130 2.61 9.16 10.03
N LEU A 131 2.22 7.89 10.12
CA LEU A 131 1.95 7.08 8.94
C LEU A 131 0.75 7.61 8.15
N GLU A 132 0.96 7.92 6.87
CA GLU A 132 -0.06 8.44 5.95
C GLU A 132 -0.58 7.38 4.97
N ARG A 133 0.26 6.40 4.60
CA ARG A 133 -0.08 5.30 3.70
C ARG A 133 0.43 3.98 4.24
N LEU A 134 -0.46 2.99 4.32
CA LEU A 134 -0.14 1.63 4.71
C LEU A 134 -0.56 0.66 3.60
N LYS A 135 0.39 -0.12 3.11
CA LYS A 135 0.14 -1.28 2.26
C LYS A 135 0.53 -2.55 3.02
N ILE A 136 -0.42 -3.45 3.23
CA ILE A 136 -0.20 -4.67 4.01
C ILE A 136 -0.79 -5.89 3.30
N TYR A 137 -0.01 -6.97 3.26
CA TYR A 137 -0.43 -8.26 2.74
C TYR A 137 -0.04 -9.36 3.71
N ALA A 138 -0.99 -10.20 4.10
CA ALA A 138 -0.71 -11.39 4.88
C ALA A 138 -0.69 -12.63 3.96
N THR A 139 0.25 -13.56 4.17
CA THR A 139 0.12 -14.90 3.58
C THR A 139 -0.73 -15.79 4.49
N GLU A 140 -1.12 -16.96 3.97
CA GLU A 140 -1.91 -17.96 4.68
C GLU A 140 -1.29 -18.31 6.06
N ASP A 141 -2.15 -18.69 7.02
CA ASP A 141 -1.86 -19.19 8.40
C ASP A 141 -1.73 -18.20 9.57
N LEU A 142 -1.80 -16.88 9.36
CA LEU A 142 -1.73 -15.93 10.48
C LEU A 142 -3.12 -15.56 11.02
N ARG A 143 -3.64 -16.33 12.00
CA ARG A 143 -4.90 -16.00 12.72
C ARG A 143 -4.84 -14.57 13.27
N GLU A 144 -5.90 -13.79 13.03
CA GLU A 144 -6.06 -12.46 13.63
C GLU A 144 -6.64 -12.63 15.05
N GLU A 145 -5.81 -12.42 16.08
CA GLU A 145 -6.30 -12.28 17.45
C GLU A 145 -6.70 -10.81 17.71
N TYR A 146 -7.96 -10.59 18.09
CA TYR A 146 -8.52 -9.25 18.23
C TYR A 146 -8.34 -8.68 19.63
N SER A 147 -7.79 -7.48 19.67
CA SER A 147 -7.99 -6.45 20.70
C SER A 147 -7.99 -5.07 20.00
N ASP A 148 -8.28 -3.98 20.72
CA ASP A 148 -8.49 -2.61 20.17
C ASP A 148 -7.55 -2.20 19.02
N ALA A 149 -8.08 -1.69 17.91
CA ALA A 149 -7.26 -1.27 16.77
C ALA A 149 -6.23 -0.18 17.16
N PRO A 150 -5.02 -0.20 16.59
CA PRO A 150 -4.07 0.87 16.85
C PRO A 150 -4.60 2.19 16.30
N VAL A 151 -4.39 3.29 17.04
CA VAL A 151 -4.79 4.63 16.61
C VAL A 151 -3.77 5.15 15.60
N LEU A 152 -4.18 5.25 14.34
CA LEU A 152 -3.39 5.79 13.23
C LEU A 152 -4.09 7.03 12.68
N ALA A 153 -4.09 8.09 13.50
CA ALA A 153 -4.86 9.31 13.24
C ALA A 153 -4.51 10.00 11.91
N ASN A 154 -3.29 9.80 11.40
CA ASN A 154 -2.78 10.42 10.18
C ASN A 154 -2.94 9.54 8.92
N LEU A 155 -3.43 8.31 9.05
CA LEU A 155 -3.51 7.37 7.94
C LEU A 155 -4.60 7.82 6.95
N LYS A 156 -4.20 8.15 5.72
CA LYS A 156 -5.07 8.63 4.63
C LYS A 156 -5.40 7.54 3.62
N ILE A 157 -4.46 6.62 3.39
CA ILE A 157 -4.55 5.56 2.38
C ILE A 157 -4.26 4.21 3.02
N LEU A 158 -5.18 3.27 2.82
CA LEU A 158 -5.02 1.88 3.25
C LEU A 158 -5.15 0.94 2.05
N GLU A 159 -4.13 0.14 1.82
CA GLU A 159 -4.10 -0.93 0.82
C GLU A 159 -3.92 -2.26 1.54
N MET A 160 -4.93 -3.12 1.50
CA MET A 160 -4.94 -4.37 2.28
C MET A 160 -5.25 -5.56 1.37
N GLY A 161 -4.44 -6.61 1.46
CA GLY A 161 -4.72 -7.90 0.86
C GLY A 161 -4.89 -8.97 1.92
N LEU A 162 -6.06 -9.62 1.92
CA LEU A 162 -6.48 -10.60 2.92
C LEU A 162 -6.63 -12.00 2.29
N PRO A 163 -5.90 -13.02 2.75
CA PRO A 163 -6.17 -14.41 2.36
C PRO A 163 -7.44 -14.93 3.06
N LEU A 164 -8.42 -15.43 2.30
CA LEU A 164 -9.60 -16.11 2.84
C LEU A 164 -9.19 -17.49 3.38
N ILE A 165 -9.12 -17.59 4.70
CA ILE A 165 -9.20 -18.86 5.42
C ILE A 165 -10.53 -18.95 6.18
N ASP A 166 -11.08 -17.82 6.65
CA ASP A 166 -12.41 -17.72 7.26
C ASP A 166 -13.02 -16.33 7.01
N CYS A 167 -14.28 -16.27 6.58
CA CYS A 167 -14.96 -15.03 6.23
C CYS A 167 -15.21 -14.13 7.48
N VAL A 168 -15.30 -14.73 8.68
CA VAL A 168 -15.44 -14.01 9.97
C VAL A 168 -14.27 -13.04 10.24
N GLY A 169 -13.07 -13.36 9.75
CA GLY A 169 -11.91 -12.48 9.84
C GLY A 169 -12.08 -11.18 9.04
N THR A 170 -12.77 -11.21 7.91
CA THR A 170 -12.88 -10.06 6.98
C THR A 170 -13.60 -8.87 7.61
N CYS A 171 -14.72 -9.10 8.30
CA CYS A 171 -15.43 -8.02 9.00
C CYS A 171 -14.60 -7.41 10.14
N CYS A 172 -13.71 -8.22 10.71
CA CYS A 172 -12.90 -7.82 11.83
C CYS A 172 -11.60 -7.14 11.38
N SER A 173 -11.07 -7.43 10.18
CA SER A 173 -10.04 -6.63 9.52
C SER A 173 -10.50 -5.19 9.26
N PHE A 174 -11.81 -4.96 9.06
CA PHE A 174 -12.33 -3.58 8.97
C PHE A 174 -12.27 -2.83 10.30
N LYS A 175 -12.28 -3.51 11.46
CA LYS A 175 -12.14 -2.84 12.77
C LYS A 175 -10.81 -2.09 12.88
N PHE A 176 -9.77 -2.53 12.15
CA PHE A 176 -8.51 -1.78 12.08
C PHE A 176 -8.72 -0.33 11.63
N MET A 177 -9.64 -0.10 10.69
CA MET A 177 -9.94 1.24 10.19
C MET A 177 -10.62 2.11 11.25
N ASP A 178 -11.21 1.55 12.32
CA ASP A 178 -11.82 2.33 13.41
C ASP A 178 -10.82 3.28 14.07
N GLY A 179 -9.52 2.92 14.07
CA GLY A 179 -8.43 3.78 14.58
C GLY A 179 -7.93 4.84 13.60
N CYS A 180 -8.48 4.93 12.39
CA CYS A 180 -7.94 5.71 11.26
C CYS A 180 -8.86 6.89 10.88
N SER A 181 -8.93 7.92 11.72
CA SER A 181 -9.87 9.05 11.54
C SER A 181 -9.66 9.89 10.27
N ALA A 182 -8.43 9.93 9.73
CA ALA A 182 -8.10 10.66 8.51
C ALA A 182 -8.26 9.85 7.22
N LEU A 183 -8.77 8.62 7.28
CA LEU A 183 -8.82 7.71 6.13
C LEU A 183 -9.70 8.28 5.01
N GLN A 184 -9.11 8.39 3.81
CA GLN A 184 -9.78 8.95 2.63
C GLN A 184 -9.99 7.91 1.52
N SER A 185 -9.04 6.97 1.40
CA SER A 185 -9.05 5.95 0.35
C SER A 185 -8.71 4.58 0.93
N ALA A 186 -9.48 3.57 0.52
CA ALA A 186 -9.23 2.18 0.89
C ALA A 186 -9.27 1.28 -0.34
N HIS A 187 -8.25 0.47 -0.52
CA HIS A 187 -8.18 -0.58 -1.54
C HIS A 187 -8.01 -1.92 -0.86
N ILE A 188 -9.08 -2.71 -0.88
CA ILE A 188 -9.16 -3.97 -0.16
C ILE A 188 -9.33 -5.09 -1.19
N ARG A 189 -8.32 -5.96 -1.23
CA ARG A 189 -8.33 -7.20 -1.99
C ARG A 189 -8.58 -8.35 -1.02
N ILE A 190 -9.51 -9.21 -1.39
CA ILE A 190 -9.80 -10.42 -0.65
C ILE A 190 -9.50 -11.59 -1.57
N ASP A 191 -8.47 -12.36 -1.23
CA ASP A 191 -8.01 -13.52 -1.97
C ASP A 191 -8.80 -14.74 -1.52
N SER A 192 -9.82 -15.13 -2.28
CA SER A 192 -10.38 -16.47 -2.14
C SER A 192 -9.32 -17.47 -2.58
N SER A 193 -8.70 -18.17 -1.62
CA SER A 193 -8.01 -19.41 -1.93
C SER A 193 -8.95 -20.29 -2.75
N ARG A 194 -8.40 -21.08 -3.67
CA ARG A 194 -9.15 -21.95 -4.59
C ARG A 194 -9.95 -22.99 -3.80
N ILE A 195 -11.10 -22.61 -3.27
CA ILE A 195 -12.07 -23.55 -2.73
C ILE A 195 -12.68 -24.21 -3.97
N THR A 196 -12.19 -25.41 -4.24
CA THR A 196 -12.74 -26.36 -5.20
C THR A 196 -14.26 -26.36 -5.08
N PHE A 197 -14.89 -26.20 -6.24
CA PHE A 197 -16.32 -25.92 -6.50
C PHE A 197 -17.36 -26.89 -5.89
N ASN A 198 -16.97 -27.82 -5.03
CA ASN A 198 -17.82 -28.94 -4.59
C ASN A 198 -18.47 -28.78 -3.22
N ARG A 199 -18.26 -27.66 -2.48
CA ARG A 199 -18.86 -27.48 -1.14
C ARG A 199 -19.63 -26.18 -0.87
N MET A 200 -19.74 -25.25 -1.82
CA MET A 200 -20.36 -23.93 -1.59
C MET A 200 -21.85 -23.85 -1.97
N ILE A 201 -22.64 -24.92 -1.82
CA ILE A 201 -24.10 -24.80 -2.00
C ILE A 201 -24.76 -24.14 -0.77
N ASN A 202 -24.09 -24.02 0.39
CA ASN A 202 -24.74 -23.58 1.64
C ASN A 202 -24.10 -22.41 2.41
N TYR A 203 -22.98 -21.80 1.99
CA TYR A 203 -22.52 -20.54 2.60
C TYR A 203 -23.16 -19.35 1.90
N GLN A 204 -24.46 -19.16 2.14
CA GLN A 204 -25.15 -17.93 1.76
C GLN A 204 -24.55 -16.75 2.50
N SER A 205 -23.87 -15.87 1.75
CA SER A 205 -23.87 -14.39 1.74
C SER A 205 -24.33 -13.56 2.96
N SER A 206 -24.38 -14.06 4.19
CA SER A 206 -24.88 -13.34 5.36
C SER A 206 -23.88 -12.31 5.89
N GLU A 207 -22.59 -12.47 5.61
CA GLU A 207 -21.55 -11.64 6.23
C GLU A 207 -21.31 -10.31 5.51
N TRP A 208 -21.56 -10.26 4.19
CA TRP A 208 -21.57 -9.00 3.43
C TRP A 208 -22.73 -8.07 3.83
N ILE A 209 -23.67 -8.55 4.65
CA ILE A 209 -24.74 -7.74 5.24
C ILE A 209 -24.17 -6.77 6.29
N GLU A 210 -23.09 -7.14 6.98
CA GLU A 210 -22.44 -6.27 7.97
C GLU A 210 -21.51 -5.23 7.33
N LEU A 211 -21.10 -5.42 6.06
CA LEU A 211 -20.21 -4.48 5.38
C LEU A 211 -20.75 -3.04 5.39
N PRO A 212 -22.01 -2.76 5.01
CA PRO A 212 -22.59 -1.42 5.16
C PRO A 212 -22.50 -0.89 6.60
N ARG A 213 -22.75 -1.73 7.60
CA ARG A 213 -22.65 -1.33 9.00
C ARG A 213 -21.21 -0.93 9.35
N CYS A 214 -20.22 -1.70 8.93
CA CYS A 214 -18.80 -1.37 9.10
C CYS A 214 -18.46 -0.04 8.40
N MET A 215 -18.90 0.12 7.15
CA MET A 215 -18.58 1.29 6.33
C MET A 215 -19.23 2.58 6.81
N SER A 216 -20.35 2.50 7.55
CA SER A 216 -21.02 3.68 8.12
C SER A 216 -20.14 4.49 9.08
N LYS A 217 -19.08 3.88 9.63
CA LYS A 217 -18.11 4.54 10.50
C LYS A 217 -17.14 5.47 9.76
N TYR A 218 -17.06 5.38 8.42
CA TYR A 218 -16.12 6.15 7.61
C TYR A 218 -16.85 7.08 6.62
N PRO A 219 -17.66 8.04 7.13
CA PRO A 219 -18.46 8.92 6.26
C PRO A 219 -17.61 9.82 5.35
N ASN A 220 -16.32 9.96 5.66
CA ASN A 220 -15.37 10.76 4.89
C ASN A 220 -14.70 10.02 3.73
N LEU A 221 -14.96 8.71 3.59
CA LEU A 221 -14.34 7.90 2.55
C LEU A 221 -14.76 8.38 1.16
N LYS A 222 -13.77 8.72 0.32
CA LYS A 222 -13.99 9.23 -1.04
C LYS A 222 -13.86 8.13 -2.07
N HIS A 223 -12.89 7.23 -1.88
CA HIS A 223 -12.56 6.18 -2.83
C HIS A 223 -12.55 4.82 -2.13
N LEU A 224 -13.33 3.89 -2.66
CA LEU A 224 -13.43 2.53 -2.13
C LEU A 224 -13.26 1.51 -3.24
N ALA A 225 -12.24 0.66 -3.12
CA ALA A 225 -12.11 -0.54 -3.93
C ALA A 225 -12.28 -1.80 -3.07
N ILE A 226 -13.25 -2.66 -3.41
CA ILE A 226 -13.47 -3.96 -2.79
C ILE A 226 -13.57 -5.00 -3.92
N ARG A 227 -12.48 -5.73 -4.17
CA ARG A 227 -12.36 -6.61 -5.33
C ARG A 227 -12.22 -8.07 -4.96
N GLY A 228 -12.69 -8.95 -5.87
CA GLY A 228 -12.57 -10.40 -5.72
C GLY A 228 -13.57 -11.00 -4.74
N THR A 229 -14.79 -10.48 -4.70
CA THR A 229 -15.79 -10.81 -3.66
C THR A 229 -17.09 -11.40 -4.24
N TYR A 230 -18.07 -11.65 -3.38
CA TYR A 230 -19.42 -12.06 -3.75
C TYR A 230 -20.46 -11.01 -3.30
N LEU A 231 -20.12 -9.72 -3.40
CA LEU A 231 -21.07 -8.62 -3.17
C LEU A 231 -22.29 -8.75 -4.07
N LYS A 232 -23.45 -8.34 -3.55
CA LYS A 232 -24.74 -8.30 -4.26
C LYS A 232 -25.16 -6.85 -4.50
N ASP A 233 -26.06 -6.65 -5.46
CA ASP A 233 -26.63 -5.33 -5.78
C ASP A 233 -27.20 -4.62 -4.56
N VAL A 234 -27.90 -5.34 -3.66
CA VAL A 234 -28.43 -4.79 -2.41
C VAL A 234 -27.35 -4.13 -1.54
N THR A 235 -26.16 -4.73 -1.47
CA THR A 235 -25.05 -4.18 -0.70
C THR A 235 -24.52 -2.90 -1.33
N ILE A 236 -24.42 -2.84 -2.67
CA ILE A 236 -24.01 -1.63 -3.39
C ILE A 236 -24.99 -0.48 -3.15
N LYS A 237 -26.30 -0.77 -3.24
CA LYS A 237 -27.37 0.21 -2.98
C LYS A 237 -27.27 0.77 -1.56
N GLN A 238 -26.93 -0.05 -0.58
CA GLN A 238 -26.72 0.40 0.80
C GLN A 238 -25.45 1.25 0.95
N LEU A 239 -24.33 0.84 0.34
CA LEU A 239 -23.05 1.55 0.44
C LEU A 239 -23.14 2.99 -0.04
N ILE A 240 -23.80 3.24 -1.18
CA ILE A 240 -23.90 4.62 -1.72
C ILE A 240 -24.74 5.54 -0.84
N LEU A 241 -25.67 4.99 -0.06
CA LEU A 241 -26.51 5.75 0.87
C LEU A 241 -25.73 6.16 2.13
N ILE A 242 -24.91 5.26 2.66
CA ILE A 242 -24.19 5.48 3.93
C ILE A 242 -22.85 6.20 3.76
N LEU A 243 -22.29 6.22 2.54
CA LEU A 243 -21.03 6.90 2.23
C LEU A 243 -21.31 8.22 1.46
N PRO A 244 -21.59 9.33 2.17
CA PRO A 244 -22.04 10.57 1.54
C PRO A 244 -20.95 11.27 0.71
N LYS A 245 -19.66 11.04 1.04
CA LYS A 245 -18.52 11.63 0.31
C LYS A 245 -17.92 10.71 -0.76
N LEU A 246 -18.50 9.53 -0.96
CA LEU A 246 -18.04 8.59 -1.99
C LEU A 246 -18.14 9.25 -3.36
N THR A 247 -17.02 9.29 -4.08
CA THR A 247 -16.90 9.77 -5.46
C THR A 247 -16.50 8.64 -6.40
N LEU A 248 -15.96 7.54 -5.86
CA LEU A 248 -15.51 6.42 -6.67
C LEU A 248 -15.67 5.09 -5.94
N LEU A 249 -16.32 4.13 -6.61
CA LEU A 249 -16.54 2.78 -6.13
C LEU A 249 -16.09 1.76 -7.19
N ASP A 250 -15.07 0.97 -6.86
CA ASP A 250 -14.60 -0.14 -7.69
C ASP A 250 -14.86 -1.47 -6.99
N VAL A 251 -15.81 -2.22 -7.52
CA VAL A 251 -16.18 -3.56 -7.06
C VAL A 251 -15.89 -4.61 -8.12
N ARG A 252 -14.93 -4.35 -9.02
CA ARG A 252 -14.59 -5.28 -10.10
C ARG A 252 -14.23 -6.65 -9.53
N LYS A 253 -14.55 -7.68 -10.31
CA LYS A 253 -14.40 -9.09 -9.90
C LYS A 253 -15.29 -9.47 -8.70
N SER A 254 -16.41 -8.77 -8.52
CA SER A 254 -17.46 -9.18 -7.58
C SER A 254 -18.57 -9.91 -8.33
N TYR A 255 -18.81 -11.18 -8.01
CA TYR A 255 -19.63 -12.06 -8.84
C TYR A 255 -21.15 -11.81 -8.77
N GLY A 256 -21.64 -11.14 -7.72
CA GLY A 256 -23.07 -10.89 -7.52
C GLY A 256 -23.54 -9.48 -7.87
N VAL A 257 -22.66 -8.63 -8.41
CA VAL A 257 -22.99 -7.26 -8.82
C VAL A 257 -23.35 -7.23 -10.30
N THR A 258 -24.53 -6.70 -10.62
CA THR A 258 -25.10 -6.67 -11.96
C THR A 258 -25.30 -5.24 -12.48
N GLN A 259 -25.80 -5.12 -13.70
CA GLN A 259 -26.18 -3.83 -14.30
C GLN A 259 -27.27 -3.12 -13.49
N GLU A 260 -28.12 -3.85 -12.75
CA GLU A 260 -29.15 -3.25 -11.90
C GLU A 260 -28.55 -2.33 -10.81
N ALA A 261 -27.40 -2.72 -10.23
CA ALA A 261 -26.70 -1.84 -9.30
C ALA A 261 -26.16 -0.58 -10.00
N ALA A 262 -25.63 -0.71 -11.22
CA ALA A 262 -25.11 0.43 -11.96
C ALA A 262 -26.21 1.43 -12.33
N ASP A 263 -27.36 0.94 -12.80
CA ASP A 263 -28.52 1.77 -13.13
C ASP A 263 -29.02 2.49 -11.87
N HIS A 264 -29.07 1.79 -10.73
CA HIS A 264 -29.44 2.39 -9.45
C HIS A 264 -28.46 3.47 -8.99
N VAL A 265 -27.15 3.23 -9.10
CA VAL A 265 -26.12 4.24 -8.76
C VAL A 265 -26.29 5.47 -9.64
N GLN A 266 -26.55 5.29 -10.94
CA GLN A 266 -26.75 6.39 -11.87
C GLN A 266 -28.00 7.21 -11.51
N ASP A 267 -29.13 6.55 -11.23
CA ASP A 267 -30.37 7.22 -10.85
C ASP A 267 -30.26 7.94 -9.50
N TYR A 268 -29.58 7.33 -8.54
CA TYR A 268 -29.24 7.96 -7.27
C TYR A 268 -28.39 9.22 -7.48
N CYS A 269 -27.34 9.14 -8.30
CA CYS A 269 -26.50 10.28 -8.64
C CYS A 269 -27.31 11.42 -9.29
N LYS A 270 -28.16 11.11 -10.27
CA LYS A 270 -29.05 12.10 -10.92
C LYS A 270 -30.00 12.76 -9.91
N ARG A 271 -30.62 11.97 -9.04
CA ARG A 271 -31.62 12.45 -8.07
C ARG A 271 -31.03 13.38 -7.01
N TYR A 272 -29.81 13.12 -6.56
CA TYR A 272 -29.19 13.83 -5.44
C TYR A 272 -28.04 14.77 -5.86
N GLY A 273 -27.84 14.99 -7.17
CA GLY A 273 -26.76 15.85 -7.67
C GLY A 273 -25.36 15.34 -7.31
N ARG A 274 -25.19 14.02 -7.21
CA ARG A 274 -23.92 13.37 -6.91
C ARG A 274 -23.25 12.85 -8.17
N SER A 275 -21.95 12.63 -8.11
CA SER A 275 -21.18 11.96 -9.15
C SER A 275 -20.34 10.85 -8.51
N ILE A 276 -20.68 9.61 -8.83
CA ILE A 276 -19.95 8.41 -8.38
C ILE A 276 -19.48 7.67 -9.61
N LYS A 277 -18.16 7.61 -9.82
CA LYS A 277 -17.57 6.71 -10.82
C LYS A 277 -17.68 5.28 -10.30
N PHE A 278 -18.46 4.43 -10.97
CA PHE A 278 -18.77 3.07 -10.53
C PHE A 278 -18.27 2.03 -11.52
N TYR A 279 -17.37 1.17 -11.06
CA TYR A 279 -16.77 0.11 -11.88
C TYR A 279 -17.07 -1.26 -11.27
N PHE A 280 -17.80 -2.10 -12.00
CA PHE A 280 -18.20 -3.44 -11.53
C PHE A 280 -17.84 -4.55 -12.52
N LYS A 281 -17.68 -4.23 -13.80
CA LYS A 281 -17.30 -5.20 -14.84
C LYS A 281 -15.85 -5.62 -14.67
N ARG A 282 -15.57 -6.91 -14.83
CA ARG A 282 -14.21 -7.47 -14.70
C ARG A 282 -13.20 -6.72 -15.59
N ASP A 283 -13.57 -6.52 -16.85
CA ASP A 283 -12.74 -5.89 -17.88
C ASP A 283 -13.42 -4.59 -18.35
N ASP A 284 -13.64 -3.68 -17.39
CA ASP A 284 -14.29 -2.40 -17.64
C ASP A 284 -13.38 -1.46 -18.44
N LYS A 285 -13.55 -1.47 -19.78
CA LYS A 285 -12.80 -0.61 -20.71
C LYS A 285 -13.00 0.87 -20.43
N GLN A 286 -14.05 1.26 -19.71
CA GLN A 286 -14.27 2.65 -19.34
C GLN A 286 -13.14 3.18 -18.44
N ILE A 287 -12.47 2.32 -17.67
CA ILE A 287 -11.33 2.72 -16.85
C ILE A 287 -10.17 3.24 -17.71
N GLU A 288 -9.93 2.64 -18.89
CA GLU A 288 -8.86 3.08 -19.78
C GLU A 288 -9.15 4.48 -20.34
N ALA A 289 -10.41 4.80 -20.58
CA ALA A 289 -10.85 6.13 -21.02
C ALA A 289 -10.86 7.16 -19.88
N ASP A 290 -11.37 6.77 -18.71
CA ASP A 290 -11.47 7.65 -17.54
C ASP A 290 -10.12 7.90 -16.87
N TRP A 291 -9.18 6.95 -17.00
CA TRP A 291 -7.90 6.90 -16.30
C TRP A 291 -6.81 6.27 -17.19
N PRO A 292 -6.38 6.92 -18.29
CA PRO A 292 -5.37 6.37 -19.21
C PRO A 292 -4.05 5.98 -18.54
N GLN A 293 -3.67 6.69 -17.46
CA GLN A 293 -2.52 6.37 -16.60
C GLN A 293 -2.55 4.97 -15.96
N SER A 294 -3.73 4.33 -15.88
CA SER A 294 -3.89 2.99 -15.32
C SER A 294 -3.18 1.93 -16.18
N LEU A 295 -2.94 2.25 -17.46
CA LEU A 295 -2.17 1.44 -18.40
C LEU A 295 -0.65 1.56 -18.20
N ASN A 296 -0.19 2.50 -17.38
CA ASN A 296 1.24 2.68 -17.14
C ASN A 296 1.85 1.38 -16.59
N PRO A 297 3.00 0.95 -17.12
CA PRO A 297 3.65 -0.27 -16.67
C PRO A 297 3.90 -0.21 -15.17
N TRP A 298 3.91 -1.40 -14.56
CA TRP A 298 4.21 -1.54 -13.14
C TRP A 298 5.61 -1.00 -12.84
N LYS A 299 5.71 -0.22 -11.76
CA LYS A 299 6.96 0.30 -11.20
C LYS A 299 6.91 0.11 -9.69
N LYS A 300 8.05 -0.24 -9.08
CA LYS A 300 8.19 -0.37 -7.62
C LYS A 300 8.01 0.97 -6.90
N VAL A 301 8.42 2.06 -7.54
CA VAL A 301 8.24 3.43 -7.06
C VAL A 301 7.63 4.26 -8.18
N CYS A 302 6.58 5.02 -7.86
CA CYS A 302 5.97 6.00 -8.75
C CYS A 302 6.26 7.40 -8.23
N ARG A 303 6.49 8.36 -9.14
CA ARG A 303 6.57 9.79 -8.79
C ARG A 303 5.17 10.37 -8.70
N GLY A 304 4.94 11.22 -7.71
CA GLY A 304 3.65 11.83 -7.43
C GLY A 304 2.87 11.07 -6.35
N PHE A 305 2.24 11.82 -5.46
CA PHE A 305 1.40 11.26 -4.38
C PHE A 305 -0.06 11.06 -4.81
N ASP A 306 -0.35 11.10 -6.11
CA ASP A 306 -1.70 10.84 -6.62
C ASP A 306 -2.02 9.34 -6.57
N PHE A 307 -2.66 8.94 -5.48
CA PHE A 307 -3.13 7.57 -5.27
C PHE A 307 -4.07 7.08 -6.37
N MET A 308 -4.90 7.97 -6.92
CA MET A 308 -5.85 7.63 -7.97
C MET A 308 -5.12 7.32 -9.27
N GLU A 309 -4.06 8.10 -9.56
CA GLU A 309 -3.24 7.90 -10.74
C GLU A 309 -2.44 6.60 -10.69
N HIS A 310 -1.79 6.33 -9.55
CA HIS A 310 -0.73 5.32 -9.50
C HIS A 310 -1.15 3.99 -8.87
N CYS A 311 -2.20 3.97 -8.05
CA CYS A 311 -2.54 2.81 -7.23
C CYS A 311 -3.95 2.31 -7.46
N PHE A 312 -4.95 3.19 -7.44
CA PHE A 312 -6.35 2.78 -7.25
C PHE A 312 -6.83 1.72 -8.25
N PHE A 313 -6.52 1.87 -9.54
CA PHE A 313 -7.00 0.96 -10.60
C PHE A 313 -6.13 -0.27 -10.86
N LYS A 314 -4.90 -0.29 -10.33
CA LYS A 314 -3.97 -1.40 -10.53
C LYS A 314 -4.42 -2.63 -9.74
N SER A 315 -4.01 -3.81 -10.20
CA SER A 315 -4.15 -5.01 -9.37
C SER A 315 -3.33 -4.85 -8.10
N PHE A 316 -3.75 -5.45 -6.99
CA PHE A 316 -3.06 -5.33 -5.70
C PHE A 316 -1.55 -5.65 -5.77
N TYR A 317 -1.18 -6.74 -6.47
CA TYR A 317 0.22 -7.13 -6.66
C TYR A 317 1.00 -6.21 -7.62
N GLN A 318 0.30 -5.31 -8.32
CA GLN A 318 0.88 -4.29 -9.19
C GLN A 318 0.83 -2.90 -8.55
N LEU A 319 0.51 -2.80 -7.26
CA LEU A 319 0.60 -1.53 -6.55
C LEU A 319 2.07 -1.19 -6.28
N PRO A 320 2.52 0.05 -6.51
CA PRO A 320 3.87 0.46 -6.16
C PRO A 320 4.10 0.33 -4.65
N ASN A 321 5.35 0.07 -4.26
CA ASN A 321 5.75 0.10 -2.86
C ASN A 321 5.64 1.54 -2.34
N PHE A 322 6.18 2.51 -3.10
CA PHE A 322 6.19 3.92 -2.71
C PHE A 322 5.60 4.86 -3.76
N LEU A 323 5.00 5.94 -3.28
CA LEU A 323 4.62 7.12 -4.04
C LEU A 323 5.54 8.26 -3.63
N ASP A 324 6.62 8.46 -4.37
CA ASP A 324 7.58 9.50 -4.06
C ASP A 324 6.96 10.88 -4.36
N PRO A 325 6.75 11.74 -3.35
CA PRO A 325 6.27 13.09 -3.62
C PRO A 325 7.28 13.77 -4.54
N VAL A 326 6.79 14.36 -5.64
CA VAL A 326 7.65 15.25 -6.41
C VAL A 326 7.87 16.46 -5.50
N ASP A 327 9.07 16.57 -4.92
CA ASP A 327 9.48 17.82 -4.30
C ASP A 327 9.46 18.89 -5.42
N ASP A 328 8.74 19.99 -5.19
CA ASP A 328 8.72 21.14 -6.11
C ASP A 328 10.11 21.80 -6.25
#